data_AF-A0A0F9HU01-F1
#
_entry.id   AF-A0A0F9HU01-F1
#
_cell.length_a   1.000
_cell.length_b   1.000
_cell.length_c   1.000
_cell.angle_alpha   90.00
_cell.angle_beta   90.00
_cell.angle_gamma   90.00
#
_symmetry.space_group_name_H-M   'P 1'
#
loop_
_entity.id
_entity.type
_entity.pdbx_description
1 polymer ?
#
loop_
_entity_poly.entity_id
_entity_poly.type
_entity_poly.pdbx_seq_one_letter_code
_entity_poly.pdbx_strand_id
1 'polypeptide(L)' 'FEGTSIYHESLDSRGEGVTEMTFTVGDLEKEAATMKYRNIPVVLSGKPEKGPAFACFDTRKGSGNILVKLIQRD' A
#
# COMPACT_ATOMS: atom_id res chain seq x y z
N PHE A 1 -2.78 12.19 11.85
CA PHE A 1 -3.50 11.80 10.63
C PHE A 1 -4.96 11.62 11.02
N GLU A 2 -5.85 12.44 10.47
CA GLU A 2 -7.30 12.26 10.60
C GLU A 2 -7.77 11.32 9.46
N GLY A 3 -8.51 10.28 9.80
CA GLY A 3 -8.99 9.27 8.85
C GLY A 3 -9.08 7.89 9.50
N THR A 4 -10.04 7.08 9.06
CA THR A 4 -10.17 5.68 9.49
C THR A 4 -8.93 4.90 9.03
N SER A 5 -8.36 4.09 9.91
CA SER A 5 -7.23 3.22 9.55
C SER A 5 -7.65 2.28 8.42
N ILE A 6 -6.84 2.18 7.36
CA ILE A 6 -7.06 1.22 6.25
C ILE A 6 -7.19 -0.23 6.73
N TYR A 7 -6.61 -0.54 7.89
CA TYR A 7 -6.73 -1.85 8.53
C TYR A 7 -8.05 -2.00 9.29
N HIS A 8 -8.58 -0.93 9.90
CA HIS A 8 -9.93 -0.94 10.47
C HIS A 8 -10.97 -1.11 9.37
N GLU A 9 -10.85 -0.39 8.25
CA GLU A 9 -11.76 -0.58 7.10
C GLU A 9 -11.75 -2.03 6.60
N SER A 10 -10.56 -2.64 6.56
CA SER A 10 -10.42 -4.04 6.14
C SER A 10 -11.03 -5.01 7.17
N LEU A 11 -10.91 -4.72 8.47
CA LEU A 11 -11.51 -5.52 9.53
C LEU A 11 -13.04 -5.41 9.52
N ASP A 12 -13.58 -4.20 9.41
CA ASP A 12 -15.02 -3.94 9.42
C ASP A 12 -15.73 -4.53 8.20
N SER A 13 -15.09 -4.49 7.03
CA SER A 13 -15.72 -4.92 5.77
C SER A 13 -15.76 -6.42 5.56
N ARG A 14 -14.82 -7.19 6.12
CA ARG A 14 -14.69 -8.64 5.85
C ARG A 14 -14.23 -9.51 7.02
N GLY A 15 -13.94 -8.92 8.18
CA GLY A 15 -13.39 -9.63 9.33
C GLY A 15 -11.87 -9.86 9.26
N GLU A 16 -11.39 -10.75 10.12
CA GLU A 16 -9.95 -11.08 10.23
C GLU A 16 -9.43 -11.79 8.96
N GLY A 17 -8.18 -11.51 8.59
CA GLY A 17 -7.54 -12.15 7.43
C GLY A 17 -6.33 -11.40 6.90
N VAL A 18 -5.78 -11.87 5.77
CA VAL A 18 -4.62 -11.26 5.11
C VAL A 18 -5.02 -9.94 4.45
N THR A 19 -4.51 -8.82 4.96
CA THR A 19 -4.83 -7.47 4.47
C THR A 19 -3.85 -6.90 3.46
N GLU A 20 -2.56 -7.19 3.60
CA GLU A 20 -1.54 -6.56 2.79
C GLU A 20 -0.48 -7.58 2.36
N MET A 21 -0.01 -7.45 1.13
CA MET A 21 1.21 -8.10 0.65
C MET A 21 2.27 -7.02 0.41
N THR A 22 3.44 -7.19 1.03
CA THR A 22 4.55 -6.23 0.94
C THR A 22 5.67 -6.75 0.04
N PHE A 23 6.13 -5.92 -0.89
CA PHE A 23 7.22 -6.20 -1.82
C PHE A 23 8.35 -5.19 -1.64
N THR A 24 9.60 -5.68 -1.61
CA THR A 24 10.78 -4.80 -1.64
C THR A 24 11.12 -4.45 -3.09
N VAL A 25 11.38 -3.17 -3.35
CA VAL A 25 11.72 -2.63 -4.67
C VAL A 25 13.02 -1.82 -4.61
N GLY A 26 13.76 -1.80 -5.71
CA GLY A 26 15.00 -1.01 -5.82
C GLY A 26 14.77 0.49 -6.07
N ASP A 27 13.63 0.85 -6.66
CA ASP A 27 13.24 2.24 -6.95
C ASP A 27 11.74 2.41 -6.71
N LEU A 28 11.38 2.94 -5.55
CA LEU A 28 10.01 3.15 -5.13
C LEU A 28 9.30 4.20 -6.00
N GLU A 29 10.00 5.24 -6.45
CA GLU A 29 9.40 6.31 -7.22
C GLU A 29 8.96 5.79 -8.59
N LYS A 30 9.85 5.05 -9.27
CA LYS A 30 9.58 4.41 -10.55
C LYS A 30 8.43 3.39 -10.47
N GLU A 31 8.46 2.51 -9.47
CA GLU A 31 7.42 1.47 -9.34
C GLU A 31 6.08 2.09 -8.92
N ALA A 32 6.08 3.11 -8.05
CA ALA A 32 4.87 3.85 -7.71
C ALA A 32 4.27 4.60 -8.90
N ALA A 33 5.11 5.17 -9.78
CA ALA A 33 4.66 5.78 -11.03
C ALA A 33 3.99 4.73 -11.95
N THR A 34 4.54 3.53 -12.02
CA THR A 34 3.96 2.41 -12.78
C THR A 34 2.59 2.01 -12.24
N MET A 35 2.45 1.91 -10.92
CA MET A 35 1.16 1.60 -10.27
C MET A 35 0.10 2.68 -10.54
N LYS A 36 0.49 3.97 -10.45
CA LYS A 36 -0.40 5.11 -10.78
C LYS A 36 -0.81 5.12 -12.25
N TYR A 37 0.13 4.84 -13.17
CA TYR A 37 -0.16 4.71 -14.61
C TYR A 37 -1.20 3.63 -14.90
N ARG A 38 -1.24 2.57 -14.08
CA ARG A 38 -2.27 1.50 -14.14
C ARG A 38 -3.58 1.85 -13.43
N ASN A 39 -3.78 3.10 -13.03
CA ASN A 39 -4.95 3.58 -12.28
C ASN A 39 -5.13 2.90 -10.91
N ILE A 40 -4.04 2.48 -10.26
CA ILE A 40 -4.08 1.93 -8.91
C ILE A 40 -3.78 3.08 -7.91
N PRO A 41 -4.76 3.47 -7.07
CA PRO A 41 -4.59 4.62 -6.19
C PRO A 41 -3.69 4.30 -5.00
N VAL A 42 -2.96 5.32 -4.53
CA VAL A 42 -2.17 5.24 -3.28
C VAL A 42 -3.09 5.58 -2.12
N VAL A 43 -3.14 4.72 -1.10
CA VAL A 43 -3.94 4.93 0.13
C VAL A 43 -3.11 5.39 1.31
N LEU A 44 -1.82 5.06 1.32
CA LEU A 44 -0.89 5.48 2.35
C LEU A 44 0.52 5.50 1.78
N SER A 45 1.30 6.54 2.07
CA SER A 45 2.72 6.57 1.70
C SER A 45 3.52 7.32 2.74
N GLY A 46 4.82 7.06 2.81
CA GLY A 46 5.71 7.72 3.75
C GLY A 46 7.16 7.58 3.36
N LYS A 47 7.93 8.64 3.62
CA LYS A 47 9.39 8.68 3.51
C LYS A 47 9.95 9.23 4.82
N PRO A 48 10.03 8.40 5.87
CA PRO A 48 10.50 8.87 7.18
C PRO A 48 11.99 9.23 7.13
N GLU A 49 12.45 10.09 8.04
CA GLU A 49 13.89 10.41 8.19
C GLU A 49 14.73 9.18 8.58
N LYS A 50 14.10 8.21 9.26
CA LYS A 50 14.70 6.94 9.67
C LYS A 50 13.77 5.80 9.28
N GLY A 51 14.27 4.84 8.52
CA GLY A 51 13.53 3.65 8.07
C GLY A 51 13.14 3.71 6.60
N PRO A 52 12.57 2.61 6.07
CA PRO A 52 12.32 2.47 4.64
C PRO A 52 11.22 3.40 4.15
N ALA A 53 11.41 3.96 2.96
CA ALA A 53 10.34 4.62 2.22
C ALA A 53 9.31 3.58 1.76
N PHE A 54 8.04 3.95 1.72
CA PHE A 54 6.97 3.05 1.31
C PHE A 54 5.79 3.74 0.63
N ALA A 55 5.06 2.97 -0.16
CA ALA A 55 3.76 3.34 -0.72
C ALA A 55 2.83 2.11 -0.72
N CYS A 56 1.62 2.28 -0.22
CA CYS A 56 0.56 1.28 -0.16
C CYS A 56 -0.54 1.65 -1.17
N PHE A 57 -0.96 0.68 -1.96
CA PHE A 57 -1.83 0.81 -3.11
C PHE A 57 -3.11 0.02 -2.91
N ASP A 58 -4.24 0.61 -3.31
CA ASP A 58 -5.53 -0.07 -3.25
C ASP A 58 -5.73 -0.98 -4.46
N THR A 59 -5.36 -2.26 -4.30
CA THR A 59 -5.62 -3.31 -5.28
C THR A 59 -6.85 -4.15 -4.94
N ARG A 60 -7.65 -3.74 -3.94
CA ARG A 60 -8.76 -4.55 -3.44
C ARG A 60 -9.81 -4.83 -4.52
N LYS A 61 -10.08 -3.82 -5.37
CA LYS A 61 -10.98 -3.96 -6.52
C LYS A 61 -10.31 -4.78 -7.62
N GLY A 62 -10.83 -5.98 -7.85
CA GLY A 62 -10.41 -6.87 -8.95
C GLY A 62 -9.20 -7.77 -8.67
N SER A 63 -8.53 -7.64 -7.51
CA SER A 63 -7.34 -8.45 -7.17
C SER A 63 -7.42 -9.10 -5.77
N GLY A 64 -8.57 -9.66 -5.41
CA GLY A 64 -8.70 -10.51 -4.22
C GLY A 64 -8.79 -9.79 -2.87
N ASN A 65 -9.20 -8.52 -2.85
CA ASN A 65 -9.36 -7.73 -1.63
C ASN A 65 -8.08 -7.59 -0.78
N ILE A 66 -6.93 -7.48 -1.44
CA ILE A 66 -5.61 -7.32 -0.82
C ILE A 66 -5.08 -5.92 -1.14
N LEU A 67 -4.37 -5.31 -0.20
CA LEU A 67 -3.54 -4.12 -0.41
C LEU A 67 -2.14 -4.54 -0.86
N VAL A 68 -1.54 -3.78 -1.77
CA VAL A 68 -0.14 -3.99 -2.18
C VAL A 68 0.71 -2.87 -1.62
N LYS A 69 1.76 -3.21 -0.88
CA LYS A 69 2.73 -2.25 -0.36
C LYS A 69 4.08 -2.46 -0.99
N LEU A 70 4.66 -1.37 -1.47
CA LEU A 70 6.03 -1.32 -1.95
C LEU A 70 6.89 -0.68 -0.87
N ILE A 71 8.05 -1.27 -0.60
CA ILE A 71 9.06 -0.72 0.32
C ILE A 71 10.39 -0.61 -0.42
N GLN A 72 11.08 0.51 -0.24
CA GLN A 72 12.48 0.64 -0.63
C GLN A 72 13.31 0.77 0.65
N ARG A 73 14.25 -0.16 0.80
CA ARG A 73 15.27 -0.11 1.86
C ARG A 73 16.48 0.62 1.31
N ASP A 74 17.16 1.36 2.18
CA ASP A 74 18.45 2.00 1.86
C ASP A 74 19.49 0.98 1.41
#